data_AF-X0UFP7-F1
#
_entry.id   AF-X0UFP7-F1
#
_cell.length_a   1.000
_cell.length_b   1.000
_cell.length_c   1.000
_cell.angle_alpha   90.00
_cell.angle_beta   90.00
_cell.angle_gamma   90.00
#
_symmetry.space_group_name_H-M   'P 1'
#
loop_
_entity.id
_entity.type
_entity.pdbx_description
1 polymer ?
#
loop_
_entity_poly.entity_id
_entity_poly.type
_entity_poly.pdbx_seq_one_letter_code
_entity_poly.pdbx_strand_id
1 'polypeptide(L)'
;LLNQRDAVFGGELWLSPVPAAAIALSSTTQSIPENTATTQPTRVGTIHVFGNGVDNDTINVVGPDAQHFEVIGNELRLKAGVTLDYESQSSYSVSLQLQSVGSTQLEEYNLSVTDKGEFRP
;
A
#
# COMPACT_ATOMS: atom_id res chain seq x y z
N LEU A 1 -24.03 -27.48 -2.04
CA LEU A 1 -23.77 -26.14 -1.49
C LEU A 1 -23.49 -26.33 -0.01
N LEU A 2 -22.26 -26.06 0.42
CA LEU A 2 -21.73 -26.47 1.73
C LEU A 2 -22.50 -25.75 2.86
N ASN A 3 -23.11 -26.54 3.74
CA ASN A 3 -23.84 -26.10 4.93
C ASN A 3 -22.94 -25.26 5.85
N GLN A 4 -23.24 -23.98 6.01
CA GLN A 4 -22.98 -23.30 7.28
C GLN A 4 -24.17 -23.59 8.19
N ARG A 5 -24.03 -24.57 9.09
CA ARG A 5 -25.03 -24.80 10.12
C ARG A 5 -24.88 -23.68 11.14
N ASP A 6 -25.80 -22.72 11.10
CA ASP A 6 -26.00 -21.75 12.15
C ASP A 6 -26.13 -22.49 13.50
N ALA A 7 -25.19 -22.27 14.40
CA ALA A 7 -25.27 -22.80 15.76
C ALA A 7 -26.14 -21.85 16.59
N VAL A 8 -27.44 -22.13 16.67
CA VAL A 8 -28.37 -21.44 17.57
C VAL A 8 -28.30 -22.09 18.95
N PHE A 9 -27.70 -21.41 19.92
CA PHE A 9 -27.84 -21.71 21.35
C PHE A 9 -28.41 -20.46 22.04
N GLY A 10 -29.55 -20.60 22.74
CA GLY A 10 -30.05 -19.54 23.63
C GLY A 10 -30.78 -18.36 23.01
N GLY A 11 -31.11 -18.38 21.71
CA GLY A 11 -31.95 -17.35 21.08
C GLY A 11 -31.22 -16.08 20.64
N GLU A 12 -29.90 -16.04 20.77
CA GLU A 12 -29.06 -14.95 20.25
C GLU A 12 -28.42 -15.39 18.93
N LEU A 13 -28.67 -14.63 17.86
CA LEU A 13 -27.97 -14.74 16.58
C LEU A 13 -26.53 -14.27 16.78
N TRP A 14 -25.62 -15.18 17.07
CA TRP A 14 -24.19 -14.89 17.02
C TRP A 14 -23.75 -14.86 15.55
N LEU A 15 -23.91 -13.71 14.91
CA LEU A 15 -23.10 -13.40 13.75
C LEU A 15 -21.65 -13.39 14.24
N SER A 16 -20.83 -14.34 13.79
CA SER A 16 -19.39 -14.19 13.95
C SER A 16 -19.03 -12.85 13.32
N PRO A 17 -18.35 -11.93 14.04
CA PRO A 17 -18.04 -10.62 13.50
C PRO A 17 -17.27 -10.85 12.20
N VAL A 18 -17.81 -10.29 11.12
CA VAL A 18 -17.11 -10.21 9.85
C VAL A 18 -15.79 -9.48 10.12
N PRO A 19 -14.62 -10.07 9.81
CA PRO A 19 -13.36 -9.41 10.08
C PRO A 19 -13.32 -8.08 9.30
N ALA A 20 -13.04 -6.99 10.02
CA ALA A 20 -12.93 -5.67 9.41
C ALA A 20 -11.84 -5.70 8.32
N ALA A 21 -12.12 -5.06 7.18
CA ALA A 21 -11.14 -4.93 6.11
C ALA A 21 -9.89 -4.22 6.65
N ALA A 22 -8.72 -4.77 6.36
CA ALA A 22 -7.45 -4.20 6.78
C ALA A 22 -6.38 -4.27 5.71
N ILE A 23 -5.48 -3.29 5.71
CA ILE A 23 -4.35 -3.22 4.78
C ILE A 23 -3.03 -3.24 5.54
N ALA A 24 -2.01 -3.89 4.96
CA ALA A 24 -0.65 -3.88 5.49
C ALA A 24 0.38 -3.91 4.37
N LEU A 25 1.57 -3.37 4.63
CA LEU A 25 2.73 -3.47 3.76
C LEU A 25 3.79 -4.45 4.29
N SER A 26 4.47 -5.13 3.38
CA SER A 26 5.61 -6.01 3.71
C SER A 26 6.67 -5.97 2.62
N SER A 27 7.86 -6.51 2.91
CA SER A 27 8.99 -6.54 1.95
C SER A 27 9.26 -5.16 1.34
N THR A 28 9.23 -4.15 2.20
CA THR A 28 9.31 -2.73 1.83
C THR A 28 10.75 -2.30 1.57
N THR A 29 10.97 -1.58 0.48
CA THR A 29 12.20 -0.83 0.24
C THR A 29 12.17 0.44 1.09
N GLN A 30 13.12 0.64 1.99
CA GLN A 30 13.15 1.83 2.86
C GLN A 30 13.99 2.97 2.25
N SER A 31 14.95 2.62 1.38
CA SER A 31 15.75 3.58 0.65
C SER A 31 16.08 3.14 -0.76
N ILE A 32 16.24 4.11 -1.66
CA ILE A 32 16.63 3.92 -3.05
C ILE A 32 17.77 4.88 -3.39
N PRO A 33 18.86 4.43 -4.04
CA PRO A 33 19.86 5.34 -4.59
C PRO A 33 19.27 6.27 -5.64
N GLU A 34 19.67 7.53 -5.67
CA GLU A 34 19.20 8.50 -6.69
C GLU A 34 19.56 8.08 -8.13
N ASN A 35 20.67 7.35 -8.30
CA ASN A 35 21.08 6.82 -9.59
C ASN A 35 20.37 5.51 -9.99
N THR A 36 19.31 5.12 -9.27
CA THR A 36 18.53 3.94 -9.62
C THR A 36 17.74 4.19 -10.90
N ALA A 37 17.94 3.34 -11.90
CA ALA A 37 17.17 3.42 -13.13
C ALA A 37 15.70 3.07 -12.88
N THR A 38 14.80 4.03 -13.14
CA THR A 38 13.34 3.87 -13.05
C THR A 38 12.71 3.70 -14.44
N THR A 39 13.45 3.15 -15.42
CA THR A 39 12.93 2.94 -16.79
C THR A 39 11.71 2.02 -16.85
N GLN A 40 11.52 1.20 -15.82
CA GLN A 40 10.33 0.40 -15.56
C GLN A 40 9.83 0.68 -14.13
N PRO A 41 8.56 0.36 -13.81
CA PRO A 41 8.06 0.53 -12.46
C PRO A 41 8.85 -0.29 -11.44
N THR A 42 9.43 0.37 -10.46
CA THR A 42 10.25 -0.25 -9.41
C THR A 42 9.37 -0.67 -8.26
N ARG A 43 9.34 -1.98 -7.95
CA ARG A 43 8.60 -2.48 -6.81
C ARG A 43 9.23 -2.01 -5.50
N VAL A 44 8.40 -1.45 -4.62
CA VAL A 44 8.83 -0.92 -3.32
C VAL A 44 8.12 -1.55 -2.12
N GLY A 45 7.08 -2.35 -2.33
CA GLY A 45 6.44 -3.14 -1.28
C GLY A 45 5.42 -4.15 -1.81
N THR A 46 5.07 -5.15 -1.00
CA THR A 46 3.90 -6.01 -1.21
C THR A 46 2.76 -5.54 -0.30
N ILE A 47 1.60 -5.37 -0.91
CA ILE A 47 0.34 -5.02 -0.27
C ILE A 47 -0.39 -6.29 0.12
N HIS A 48 -0.87 -6.33 1.36
CA HIS A 48 -1.77 -7.36 1.87
C HIS A 48 -3.09 -6.71 2.23
N VAL A 49 -4.19 -7.30 1.78
CA VAL A 49 -5.53 -6.94 2.21
C VAL A 49 -6.12 -8.13 2.96
N PHE A 50 -6.60 -7.88 4.17
CA PHE A 50 -7.31 -8.82 5.01
C PHE A 50 -8.77 -8.41 5.09
N GLY A 51 -9.66 -9.38 5.27
CA GLY A 51 -11.09 -9.11 5.36
C GLY A 51 -11.91 -10.33 4.98
N ASN A 52 -13.18 -10.09 4.67
CA ASN A 52 -14.13 -11.11 4.26
C ASN A 52 -14.16 -11.35 2.73
N GLY A 53 -13.53 -10.48 1.93
CA GLY A 53 -13.54 -10.52 0.48
C GLY A 53 -14.92 -10.24 -0.18
N VAL A 54 -15.88 -9.74 0.60
CA VAL A 54 -17.25 -9.41 0.13
C VAL A 54 -17.43 -7.90 -0.03
N ASP A 55 -16.71 -7.12 0.76
CA ASP A 55 -16.73 -5.68 0.65
C ASP A 55 -15.96 -5.26 -0.61
N ASN A 56 -16.52 -4.34 -1.41
CA ASN A 56 -15.92 -3.85 -2.65
C ASN A 56 -14.70 -2.97 -2.36
N ASP A 57 -13.66 -3.57 -1.81
CA ASP A 57 -12.45 -2.92 -1.33
C ASP A 57 -11.69 -2.29 -2.50
N THR A 58 -11.41 -0.99 -2.40
CA THR A 58 -10.60 -0.26 -3.38
C THR A 58 -9.36 0.30 -2.70
N ILE A 59 -8.21 0.14 -3.35
CA ILE A 59 -6.93 0.71 -2.89
C ILE A 59 -6.57 1.91 -3.75
N ASN A 60 -6.31 3.04 -3.09
CA ASN A 60 -5.84 4.26 -3.70
C ASN A 60 -4.50 4.67 -3.09
N VAL A 61 -3.57 5.16 -3.90
CA VAL A 61 -2.38 5.84 -3.37
C VAL A 61 -2.73 7.30 -3.15
N VAL A 62 -2.54 7.80 -1.93
CA VAL A 62 -2.83 9.18 -1.54
C VAL A 62 -1.60 9.81 -0.85
N GLY A 63 -1.64 11.11 -0.64
CA GLY A 63 -0.53 11.87 -0.06
C GLY A 63 0.18 12.78 -1.05
N PRO A 64 1.20 13.54 -0.60
CA PRO A 64 1.88 14.55 -1.39
C PRO A 64 2.64 13.97 -2.59
N ASP A 65 3.09 12.72 -2.48
CA ASP A 65 3.91 12.06 -3.50
C ASP A 65 3.15 11.02 -4.32
N ALA A 66 1.82 10.92 -4.16
CA ALA A 66 1.01 9.87 -4.75
C ALA A 66 1.14 9.77 -6.28
N GLN A 67 1.39 10.89 -6.97
CA GLN A 67 1.62 10.91 -8.42
C GLN A 67 2.80 10.03 -8.86
N HIS A 68 3.80 9.81 -8.01
CA HIS A 68 5.01 9.03 -8.30
C HIS A 68 4.83 7.53 -8.09
N PHE A 69 3.72 7.10 -7.49
CA PHE A 69 3.49 5.71 -7.12
C PHE A 69 2.24 5.14 -7.79
N GLU A 70 2.21 3.83 -7.92
CA GLU A 70 1.08 3.07 -8.46
C GLU A 70 0.94 1.72 -7.75
N VAL A 71 -0.27 1.18 -7.81
CA VAL A 71 -0.57 -0.18 -7.38
C VAL A 71 -0.73 -1.05 -8.62
N ILE A 72 0.10 -2.09 -8.75
CA ILE A 72 -0.02 -3.10 -9.82
C ILE A 72 -0.17 -4.46 -9.16
N GLY A 73 -1.33 -5.08 -9.32
CA GLY A 73 -1.67 -6.31 -8.61
C GLY A 73 -1.65 -6.10 -7.10
N ASN A 74 -0.78 -6.83 -6.40
CA ASN A 74 -0.57 -6.72 -4.95
C ASN A 74 0.71 -5.97 -4.59
N GLU A 75 1.20 -5.08 -5.44
CA GLU A 75 2.47 -4.41 -5.25
C GLU A 75 2.32 -2.90 -5.29
N LEU A 76 2.94 -2.24 -4.30
CA LEU A 76 3.22 -0.81 -4.39
C LEU A 76 4.50 -0.63 -5.20
N ARG A 77 4.43 0.21 -6.22
CA ARG A 77 5.54 0.48 -7.13
C ARG A 77 5.76 1.98 -7.26
N LEU A 78 7.04 2.37 -7.33
CA LEU A 78 7.43 3.66 -7.91
C LEU A 78 7.23 3.57 -9.42
N LYS A 79 6.54 4.54 -10.01
CA LYS A 79 6.24 4.56 -11.44
C LYS A 79 7.49 4.59 -12.30
N ALA A 80 7.35 4.12 -13.53
CA ALA A 80 8.38 4.32 -14.54
C ALA A 80 8.60 5.82 -14.82
N GLY A 81 9.85 6.21 -15.07
CA GLY A 81 10.25 7.56 -15.46
C GLY A 81 10.36 8.56 -14.32
N VAL A 82 10.19 8.15 -13.06
CA VAL A 82 10.45 9.03 -11.91
C VAL A 82 11.95 9.30 -11.83
N THR A 83 12.36 10.54 -12.08
CA THR A 83 13.75 10.97 -11.84
C THR A 83 13.96 11.13 -10.34
N LEU A 84 14.91 10.36 -9.80
CA LEU A 84 15.32 10.46 -8.41
C LEU A 84 16.50 11.42 -8.34
N ASP A 85 16.43 12.37 -7.42
CA ASP A 85 17.43 13.41 -7.24
C ASP A 85 17.42 13.80 -5.76
N TYR A 86 18.44 13.38 -5.00
CA TYR A 86 18.47 13.57 -3.55
C TYR A 86 18.41 15.06 -3.19
N GLU A 87 19.08 15.87 -4.01
CA GLU A 87 19.23 17.30 -3.91
C GLU A 87 17.93 18.08 -4.07
N SER A 88 17.01 17.58 -4.90
CA SER A 88 15.68 18.16 -5.11
C SER A 88 14.63 17.55 -4.19
N GLN A 89 14.69 16.24 -3.97
CA GLN A 89 13.74 15.51 -3.14
C GLN A 89 14.39 14.26 -2.52
N SER A 90 14.78 14.38 -1.26
CA SER A 90 15.45 13.31 -0.51
C SER A 90 14.51 12.26 0.06
N SER A 91 13.19 12.46 -0.02
CA SER A 91 12.20 11.48 0.42
C SER A 91 10.86 11.62 -0.28
N TYR A 92 10.13 10.52 -0.34
CA TYR A 92 8.74 10.46 -0.78
C TYR A 92 7.86 9.90 0.33
N SER A 93 6.67 10.47 0.51
CA SER A 93 5.69 10.03 1.50
C SER A 93 4.32 9.81 0.87
N VAL A 94 3.78 8.61 1.03
CA VAL A 94 2.45 8.22 0.55
C VAL A 94 1.72 7.38 1.59
N SER A 95 0.41 7.27 1.44
CA SER A 95 -0.38 6.28 2.15
C SER A 95 -1.16 5.44 1.16
N LEU A 96 -1.25 4.14 1.43
CA LEU A 96 -2.23 3.28 0.79
C LEU A 96 -3.55 3.44 1.53
N GLN A 97 -4.54 3.99 0.84
CA GLN A 97 -5.89 4.12 1.35
C GLN A 97 -6.70 2.90 0.92
N LEU A 98 -7.07 2.07 1.88
CA LEU A 98 -8.07 1.03 1.71
C LEU A 98 -9.44 1.62 2.01
N GLN A 99 -10.27 1.74 0.98
CA GLN A 99 -11.66 2.17 1.10
C GLN A 99 -12.55 0.93 1.03
N SER A 100 -13.30 0.69 2.11
CA SER A 100 -14.25 -0.41 2.23
C SER A 100 -15.63 0.13 2.64
N VAL A 101 -16.65 -0.72 2.66
CA VAL A 101 -18.02 -0.31 3.03
C VAL A 101 -18.02 0.12 4.50
N GLY A 102 -18.21 1.43 4.72
CA GLY A 102 -18.28 1.99 6.07
C GLY A 102 -16.94 2.08 6.81
N SER A 103 -15.81 1.81 6.15
CA SER A 103 -14.48 2.01 6.75
C SER A 103 -13.45 2.52 5.75
N THR A 104 -12.51 3.32 6.26
CA THR A 104 -11.33 3.79 5.53
C THR A 104 -10.13 3.50 6.41
N GLN A 105 -9.12 2.83 5.87
CA GLN A 105 -7.84 2.62 6.53
C GLN A 105 -6.70 3.23 5.71
N LEU A 106 -5.64 3.63 6.41
CA LEU A 106 -4.42 4.16 5.82
C LEU A 106 -3.24 3.31 6.30
N GLU A 107 -2.41 2.88 5.35
CA GLU A 107 -1.10 2.30 5.63
C GLU A 107 -0.03 3.24 5.06
N GLU A 108 0.77 3.83 5.93
CA GLU A 108 1.79 4.81 5.56
C GLU A 108 3.04 4.13 4.98
N TYR A 109 3.65 4.78 3.99
CA TYR A 109 4.90 4.34 3.38
C TYR A 109 5.79 5.54 3.08
N ASN A 110 7.06 5.43 3.49
CA ASN A 110 8.08 6.43 3.23
C ASN A 110 9.26 5.78 2.50
N LEU A 111 9.74 6.46 1.46
CA LEU A 111 10.92 6.05 0.70
C LEU A 111 11.98 7.14 0.78
N SER A 112 13.13 6.84 1.34
CA SER A 112 14.28 7.76 1.30
C SER A 112 15.04 7.62 -0.02
N VAL A 113 15.41 8.73 -0.61
CA VAL A 113 16.43 8.78 -1.65
C VAL A 113 17.79 8.86 -0.96
N THR A 114 18.79 8.15 -1.46
CA THR A 114 20.16 8.19 -0.94
C THR A 114 21.08 8.80 -1.96
N ASP A 115 21.82 9.80 -1.49
CA ASP A 115 22.90 10.47 -2.20
C ASP A 115 24.00 9.47 -2.57
N LYS A 116 24.45 9.52 -3.83
CA LYS A 116 25.60 8.77 -4.35
C LYS A 116 26.80 9.64 -4.67
N GLY A 117 26.72 10.92 -4.34
CA GLY A 117 27.77 11.91 -4.45
C GLY A 117 27.87 12.42 -5.87
N GLU A 118 27.14 13.48 -6.17
CA GLU A 118 27.51 14.42 -7.21
C GLU A 118 28.14 15.67 -6.56
N PHE A 119 29.26 16.12 -7.10
CA PHE A 119 29.86 17.35 -6.61
C PHE A 119 28.93 18.50 -6.99
N ARG A 120 28.33 19.17 -6.00
CA ARG A 120 27.61 20.44 -6.19
C ARG A 120 28.66 21.56 -6.17
N PRO A 121 29.05 22.16 -7.32
CA PRO A 121 30.02 23.25 -7.36
C PRO A 121 29.52 24.55 -6.70
#